data_AF-A0A517PUR3-F1
#
_entry.id   AF-A0A517PUR3-F1
#
_cell.length_a   1.000
_cell.length_b   1.000
_cell.length_c   1.000
_cell.angle_alpha   90.00
_cell.angle_beta   90.00
_cell.angle_gamma   90.00
#
_symmetry.space_group_name_H-M   'P 1'
#
loop_
_entity.id
_entity.type
_entity.pdbx_description
1 polymer ?
#
loop_
_entity_poly.entity_id
_entity_poly.type
_entity_poly.pdbx_seq_one_letter_code
_entity_poly.pdbx_strand_id
1 'polypeptide(L)'
;MYHQLVQWNAIRCLLLLLFSFSPISNVPAEDKRVRLTIPPDQLPDPAWRRTQFEEMVPLKNRPVIISRNQVKDEVFVVVRNTGESTLIYHSAGPEYIQSYQEVFRRGLWRKANWDWCGLGKKDFSLLPGASVTLKVRFEDDERGERILGAFREAGTNREGLIVLATKGLIW
;
A
#
# COMPACT_ATOMS: atom_id res chain seq x y z
N MET A 1 -11.65 -59.75 34.44
CA MET A 1 -11.79 -58.29 34.65
C MET A 1 -10.49 -57.49 34.42
N TYR A 2 -9.40 -58.06 33.90
CA TYR A 2 -8.16 -57.33 33.56
C TYR A 2 -8.00 -57.06 32.05
N HIS A 3 -8.63 -57.86 31.18
CA HIS A 3 -8.46 -57.72 29.72
C HIS A 3 -9.18 -56.51 29.09
N GLN A 4 -10.28 -56.03 29.68
CA GLN A 4 -11.04 -54.88 29.15
C GLN A 4 -10.35 -53.53 29.39
N LEU A 5 -9.57 -53.39 30.48
CA LEU A 5 -8.84 -52.15 30.78
C LEU A 5 -7.63 -51.93 29.86
N VAL A 6 -6.97 -53.01 29.45
CA VAL A 6 -5.79 -52.95 28.56
C VAL A 6 -6.21 -52.56 27.14
N GLN A 7 -7.36 -53.04 26.66
CA GLN A 7 -7.88 -52.69 25.33
C GLN A 7 -8.24 -51.19 25.22
N TRP A 8 -8.75 -50.57 26.28
CA TRP A 8 -9.14 -49.16 26.24
C TRP A 8 -7.94 -48.20 26.16
N ASN A 9 -6.85 -48.53 26.87
CA ASN A 9 -5.62 -47.75 26.81
C ASN A 9 -4.87 -47.94 25.47
N ALA A 10 -4.90 -49.14 24.89
CA ALA A 10 -4.34 -49.40 23.57
C ALA A 10 -5.07 -48.61 22.47
N ILE A 11 -6.41 -48.52 22.53
CA ILE A 11 -7.21 -47.75 21.57
C ILE A 11 -6.94 -46.24 21.69
N ARG A 12 -6.78 -45.71 22.91
CA ARG A 12 -6.44 -44.29 23.14
C ARG A 12 -5.04 -43.94 22.63
N CYS A 13 -4.05 -44.82 22.82
CA CYS A 13 -2.71 -44.63 22.26
C CYS A 13 -2.70 -44.72 20.72
N LEU A 14 -3.51 -45.61 20.14
CA LEU A 14 -3.63 -45.73 18.68
C LEU A 14 -4.26 -44.48 18.03
N LEU A 15 -5.26 -43.88 18.68
CA LEU A 15 -5.92 -42.66 18.21
C LEU A 15 -5.01 -41.43 18.27
N LEU A 16 -4.13 -41.33 19.28
CA LEU A 16 -3.13 -40.25 19.36
C LEU A 16 -2.02 -40.38 18.30
N LEU A 17 -1.67 -41.61 17.91
CA LEU A 17 -0.74 -41.86 16.80
C LEU A 17 -1.35 -41.50 15.43
N LEU A 18 -2.65 -41.69 15.23
CA LEU A 18 -3.31 -41.32 13.97
C LEU A 18 -3.42 -39.80 13.75
N PHE A 19 -3.39 -38.99 14.82
CA PHE A 19 -3.35 -37.52 14.69
C PHE A 19 -1.94 -36.94 14.47
N SER A 20 -0.87 -37.71 14.72
CA SER A 20 0.52 -37.29 14.48
C SER A 20 1.05 -37.68 13.09
N PHE A 21 0.30 -38.49 12.34
CA PHE A 21 0.52 -38.77 10.92
C PHE A 21 -0.58 -38.14 10.06
N SER A 22 -0.74 -36.82 10.19
CA SER A 22 -1.32 -36.07 9.07
C SER A 22 -0.30 -36.12 7.94
N PRO A 23 -0.59 -36.71 6.76
CA PRO A 23 0.27 -36.51 5.62
C PRO A 23 0.28 -35.00 5.36
N ILE A 24 1.45 -34.38 5.53
CA ILE A 24 1.75 -33.11 4.89
C ILE A 24 1.66 -33.45 3.41
N SER A 25 0.47 -33.23 2.84
CA SER A 25 0.33 -33.16 1.39
C SER A 25 1.19 -31.99 0.96
N ASN A 26 2.45 -32.29 0.64
CA ASN A 26 3.26 -31.51 -0.28
C ASN A 26 2.54 -31.58 -1.63
N VAL A 27 1.42 -30.87 -1.73
CA VAL A 27 0.95 -30.38 -3.01
C VAL A 27 2.03 -29.36 -3.37
N PRO A 28 2.85 -29.58 -4.40
CA PRO A 28 3.55 -28.46 -4.97
C PRO A 28 2.41 -27.52 -5.38
N ALA A 29 2.27 -26.40 -4.68
CA ALA A 29 1.44 -25.31 -5.16
C ALA A 29 2.04 -24.97 -6.52
N GLU A 30 1.46 -25.58 -7.54
CA GLU A 30 1.86 -25.45 -8.92
C GLU A 30 1.89 -23.95 -9.13
N ASP A 31 3.10 -23.43 -9.30
CA ASP A 31 3.42 -22.04 -9.62
C ASP A 31 2.85 -21.79 -11.03
N LYS A 32 1.52 -21.86 -11.14
CA LYS A 32 0.76 -21.03 -12.05
C LYS A 32 1.02 -19.62 -11.55
N ARG A 33 2.19 -19.10 -11.94
CA ARG A 33 2.30 -17.74 -12.42
C ARG A 33 1.18 -17.60 -13.43
N VAL A 34 0.02 -17.22 -12.93
CA VAL A 34 -0.99 -16.54 -13.71
C VAL A 34 -0.21 -15.39 -14.32
N ARG A 35 0.27 -15.59 -15.55
CA ARG A 35 0.56 -14.49 -16.45
C ARG A 35 -0.75 -13.73 -16.45
N LEU A 36 -0.80 -12.68 -15.66
CA LEU A 36 -1.88 -11.72 -15.64
C LEU A 36 -1.96 -11.23 -17.08
N THR A 37 -2.86 -11.84 -17.84
CA THR A 37 -3.36 -11.31 -19.10
C THR A 37 -3.73 -9.87 -18.81
N ILE A 38 -3.05 -8.98 -19.53
CA ILE A 38 -3.04 -7.52 -19.36
C ILE A 38 -4.43 -7.03 -18.96
N PRO A 39 -4.65 -6.64 -17.68
CA PRO A 39 -5.88 -5.97 -17.29
C PRO A 39 -5.81 -4.51 -17.77
N PRO A 40 -6.96 -3.86 -17.96
CA PRO A 40 -7.10 -2.65 -18.76
C PRO A 40 -6.22 -1.51 -18.25
N ASP A 41 -5.86 -0.61 -19.17
CA ASP A 41 -5.21 0.67 -18.91
C ASP A 41 -5.71 1.30 -17.60
N GLN A 42 -4.90 1.15 -16.55
CA GLN A 42 -5.11 1.63 -15.19
C GLN A 42 -6.45 1.23 -14.52
N LEU A 43 -6.39 0.21 -13.65
CA LEU A 43 -7.48 -0.11 -12.71
C LEU A 43 -7.99 1.16 -12.00
N PRO A 44 -9.32 1.34 -11.86
CA PRO A 44 -9.88 2.52 -11.21
C PRO A 44 -9.38 2.64 -9.78
N ASP A 45 -9.22 3.89 -9.33
CA ASP A 45 -8.83 4.19 -7.97
C ASP A 45 -9.76 3.49 -6.96
N PRO A 46 -9.21 2.91 -5.87
CA PRO A 46 -10.01 2.24 -4.86
C PRO A 46 -11.10 3.14 -4.26
N ALA A 47 -12.23 2.52 -3.89
CA ALA A 47 -13.38 3.24 -3.33
C ALA A 47 -13.02 4.10 -2.11
N TRP A 48 -12.07 3.67 -1.29
CA TRP A 48 -11.63 4.41 -0.10
C TRP A 48 -11.06 5.80 -0.45
N ARG A 49 -10.46 5.98 -1.63
CA ARG A 49 -9.94 7.28 -2.06
C ARG A 49 -11.05 8.31 -2.23
N ARG A 50 -12.27 7.86 -2.56
CA ARG A 50 -13.45 8.72 -2.69
C ARG A 50 -14.01 9.12 -1.33
N THR A 51 -14.05 8.18 -0.38
CA THR A 51 -14.58 8.44 0.97
C THR A 51 -13.62 9.28 1.81
N GLN A 52 -12.31 9.20 1.57
CA GLN A 52 -11.31 9.98 2.31
C GLN A 52 -11.48 11.50 2.11
N PHE A 53 -12.03 11.91 0.97
CA PHE A 53 -12.19 13.31 0.57
C PHE A 53 -13.61 13.56 0.03
N GLU A 54 -14.62 12.96 0.63
CA GLU A 54 -16.00 12.96 0.12
C GLU A 54 -16.59 14.37 -0.06
N GLU A 55 -16.17 15.32 0.78
CA GLU A 55 -16.58 16.72 0.71
C GLU A 55 -15.70 17.57 -0.23
N MET A 56 -14.63 17.00 -0.79
CA MET A 56 -13.67 17.70 -1.63
C MET A 56 -13.95 17.48 -3.11
N VAL A 57 -13.55 18.45 -3.92
CA VAL A 57 -13.57 18.33 -5.37
C VAL A 57 -12.24 17.75 -5.86
N PRO A 58 -12.18 16.95 -6.94
CA PRO A 58 -10.91 16.49 -7.48
C PRO A 58 -9.98 17.64 -7.89
N LEU A 59 -8.67 17.44 -7.70
CA LEU A 59 -7.62 18.30 -8.25
C LEU A 59 -7.85 18.54 -9.74
N LYS A 60 -7.83 19.83 -10.14
CA LYS A 60 -7.79 20.25 -11.54
C LYS A 60 -6.36 20.19 -12.06
N ASN A 61 -5.41 20.65 -11.25
CA ASN A 61 -3.97 20.60 -11.50
C ASN A 61 -3.35 19.42 -10.74
N ARG A 62 -2.99 18.36 -11.46
CA ARG A 62 -2.30 17.21 -10.88
C ARG A 62 -0.79 17.38 -11.06
N PRO A 63 0.02 17.32 -9.99
CA PRO A 63 1.46 17.35 -10.13
C PRO A 63 1.95 16.06 -10.81
N VAL A 64 3.10 16.16 -11.48
CA VAL A 64 3.71 15.07 -12.24
C VAL A 64 4.94 14.56 -11.50
N ILE A 65 5.15 13.26 -11.52
CA ILE A 65 6.36 12.64 -10.98
C ILE A 65 7.39 12.58 -12.09
N ILE A 66 8.47 13.35 -11.93
CA ILE A 66 9.52 13.47 -12.94
C ILE A 66 10.69 12.51 -12.70
N SER A 67 10.88 12.06 -11.46
CA SER A 67 11.85 11.00 -11.16
C SER A 67 11.49 10.22 -9.90
N ARG A 68 11.95 8.97 -9.86
CA ARG A 68 11.96 8.12 -8.68
C ARG A 68 13.35 7.51 -8.58
N ASN A 69 14.02 7.69 -7.45
CA ASN A 69 15.33 7.13 -7.21
C ASN A 69 15.34 6.40 -5.86
N GLN A 70 15.76 5.14 -5.86
CA GLN A 70 15.87 4.36 -4.64
C GLN A 70 17.30 4.44 -4.10
N VAL A 71 17.44 4.79 -2.82
CA VAL A 71 18.71 4.82 -2.10
C VAL A 71 18.52 4.06 -0.79
N LYS A 72 19.13 2.87 -0.69
CA LYS A 72 18.91 1.92 0.42
C LYS A 72 17.40 1.61 0.55
N ASP A 73 16.84 1.89 1.71
CA ASP A 73 15.45 1.57 2.07
C ASP A 73 14.48 2.74 1.79
N GLU A 74 14.97 3.80 1.15
CA GLU A 74 14.22 5.03 0.92
C GLU A 74 14.08 5.30 -0.58
N VAL A 75 12.90 5.77 -0.99
CA VAL A 75 12.63 6.21 -2.35
C VAL A 75 12.46 7.73 -2.34
N PHE A 76 13.32 8.39 -3.10
CA PHE A 76 13.28 9.83 -3.34
C PHE A 76 12.48 10.07 -4.62
N VAL A 77 11.34 10.73 -4.46
CA VAL A 77 10.39 11.03 -5.53
C VAL A 77 10.43 12.53 -5.81
N VAL A 78 10.79 12.92 -7.03
CA VAL A 78 10.72 14.32 -7.43
C VAL A 78 9.37 14.59 -8.07
N VAL A 79 8.60 15.46 -7.42
CA VAL A 79 7.26 15.87 -7.84
C VAL A 79 7.34 17.29 -8.36
N ARG A 80 6.81 17.53 -9.56
CA ARG A 80 6.76 18.84 -10.19
C ARG A 80 5.32 19.32 -10.32
N ASN A 81 5.07 20.56 -9.90
CA ASN A 81 3.82 21.24 -10.21
C ASN A 81 3.90 21.79 -11.64
N THR A 82 3.18 21.16 -12.57
CA THR A 82 3.17 21.54 -13.99
C THR A 82 2.00 22.45 -14.37
N GLY A 83 1.06 22.69 -13.47
CA GLY A 83 -0.06 23.61 -13.72
C GLY A 83 0.16 25.00 -13.16
N GLU A 84 -0.90 25.81 -13.22
CA GLU A 84 -0.85 27.25 -12.98
C GLU A 84 -1.23 27.63 -11.53
N SER A 85 -1.82 26.71 -10.78
CA SER A 85 -2.19 26.93 -9.38
C SER A 85 -1.11 26.43 -8.42
N THR A 86 -0.93 27.14 -7.30
CA THR A 86 -0.09 26.66 -6.20
C THR A 86 -0.72 25.42 -5.56
N LEU A 87 0.09 24.38 -5.37
CA LEU A 87 -0.31 23.19 -4.62
C LEU A 87 0.17 23.31 -3.17
N ILE A 88 -0.60 22.78 -2.24
CA ILE A 88 -0.31 22.70 -0.81
C ILE A 88 -0.24 21.23 -0.44
N TYR A 89 0.72 20.85 0.40
CA TYR A 89 0.76 19.55 1.03
C TYR A 89 1.05 19.67 2.53
N HIS A 90 0.38 18.83 3.32
CA HIS A 90 0.58 18.74 4.76
C HIS A 90 1.76 17.82 5.04
N SER A 91 2.65 18.22 5.95
CA SER A 91 3.89 17.48 6.16
C SER A 91 4.56 17.76 7.50
N ALA A 92 5.34 16.80 8.00
CA ALA A 92 6.22 16.98 9.16
C ALA A 92 7.51 17.76 8.84
N GLY A 93 7.85 17.88 7.55
CA GLY A 93 9.00 18.63 7.03
C GLY A 93 8.91 18.76 5.51
N PRO A 94 9.71 19.59 4.83
CA PRO A 94 9.55 19.80 3.39
C PRO A 94 9.54 18.50 2.55
N GLU A 95 10.21 17.47 3.05
CA GLU A 95 10.42 16.20 2.33
C GLU A 95 9.47 15.06 2.78
N TYR A 96 8.67 15.25 3.85
CA TYR A 96 7.95 14.18 4.56
C TYR A 96 6.42 14.29 4.48
N ILE A 97 5.92 14.47 3.25
CA ILE A 97 4.48 14.66 2.99
C ILE A 97 3.63 13.62 3.74
N GLN A 98 2.45 14.05 4.19
CA GLN A 98 1.43 13.15 4.69
C GLN A 98 1.11 12.11 3.62
N SER A 99 1.53 10.89 3.92
CA SER A 99 1.38 9.75 3.04
C SER A 99 0.21 8.87 3.47
N TYR A 100 -0.41 8.26 2.47
CA TYR A 100 -1.37 7.19 2.60
C TYR A 100 -0.78 5.95 1.94
N GLN A 101 -1.08 4.78 2.48
CA GLN A 101 -0.56 3.52 1.98
C GLN A 101 -1.69 2.68 1.38
N GLU A 102 -1.42 2.03 0.25
CA GLU A 102 -2.27 1.00 -0.32
C GLU A 102 -1.49 -0.31 -0.47
N VAL A 103 -2.17 -1.41 -0.17
CA VAL A 103 -1.66 -2.77 -0.37
C VAL A 103 -2.51 -3.50 -1.40
N PHE A 104 -1.86 -4.26 -2.27
CA PHE A 104 -2.52 -5.06 -3.30
C PHE A 104 -2.89 -6.42 -2.73
N ARG A 105 -4.17 -6.65 -2.46
CA ARG A 105 -4.67 -7.90 -1.86
C ARG A 105 -5.89 -8.40 -2.60
N ARG A 106 -5.85 -9.68 -2.99
CA ARG A 106 -6.94 -10.37 -3.70
C ARG A 106 -7.36 -9.63 -5.00
N GLY A 107 -6.37 -9.17 -5.78
CA GLY A 107 -6.59 -8.51 -7.06
C GLY A 107 -7.00 -7.04 -7.00
N LEU A 108 -7.05 -6.43 -5.80
CA LEU A 108 -7.52 -5.06 -5.60
C LEU A 108 -6.57 -4.27 -4.70
N TRP A 109 -6.42 -2.98 -4.96
CA TRP A 109 -5.77 -2.03 -4.07
C TRP A 109 -6.69 -1.67 -2.91
N ARG A 110 -6.16 -1.68 -1.69
CA ARG A 110 -6.91 -1.39 -0.45
C ARG A 110 -6.11 -0.44 0.42
N LYS A 111 -6.78 0.47 1.13
CA LYS A 111 -6.14 1.33 2.15
C LYS A 111 -5.45 0.43 3.18
N ALA A 112 -4.19 0.72 3.49
CA ALA A 112 -3.50 0.17 4.63
C ALA A 112 -3.64 1.12 5.84
N ASN A 113 -3.51 0.59 7.05
CA ASN A 113 -3.91 1.25 8.30
C ASN A 113 -3.04 2.45 8.73
N TRP A 114 -2.15 2.95 7.88
CA TRP A 114 -1.23 4.02 8.26
C TRP A 114 -1.62 5.37 7.70
N ASP A 115 -2.28 6.17 8.54
CA ASP A 115 -2.24 7.63 8.46
C ASP A 115 -1.13 8.05 9.45
N TRP A 116 0.04 8.50 8.97
CA TRP A 116 1.24 8.71 9.82
C TRP A 116 0.93 9.50 11.11
N CYS A 117 1.18 8.85 12.26
CA CYS A 117 1.05 9.38 13.62
C CYS A 117 2.43 9.81 14.17
N GLY A 118 2.50 11.04 14.71
CA GLY A 118 3.65 11.50 15.49
C GLY A 118 4.67 12.32 14.70
N LEU A 119 4.40 13.62 14.60
CA LEU A 119 5.29 14.80 14.51
C LEU A 119 4.39 15.97 14.08
N GLY A 120 4.65 17.19 14.56
CA GLY A 120 3.83 18.36 14.21
C GLY A 120 3.76 18.55 12.69
N LYS A 121 2.55 18.67 12.14
CA LYS A 121 2.33 18.88 10.70
C LYS A 121 2.14 20.36 10.41
N LYS A 122 2.66 20.80 9.26
CA LYS A 122 2.41 22.14 8.71
C LYS A 122 2.22 22.08 7.20
N ASP A 123 1.72 23.17 6.66
CA ASP A 123 1.47 23.33 5.23
C ASP A 123 2.74 23.80 4.53
N PHE A 124 3.02 23.18 3.39
CA PHE A 124 4.08 23.61 2.48
C PHE A 124 3.49 23.89 1.11
N SER A 125 4.01 24.92 0.45
CA SER A 125 3.57 25.33 -0.88
C SER A 125 4.52 24.83 -1.96
N LEU A 126 3.95 24.33 -3.05
CA LEU A 126 4.64 23.99 -4.28
C LEU A 126 4.12 24.91 -5.40
N LEU A 127 4.89 25.95 -5.68
CA LEU A 127 4.55 26.98 -6.67
C LEU A 127 4.46 26.39 -8.10
N PRO A 128 3.74 27.06 -9.01
CA PRO A 128 3.74 26.71 -10.43
C PRO A 128 5.16 26.56 -10.99
N GLY A 129 5.43 25.47 -11.71
CA GLY A 129 6.73 25.15 -12.31
C GLY A 129 7.78 24.61 -11.34
N ALA A 130 7.59 24.76 -10.03
CA ALA A 130 8.53 24.29 -9.00
C ALA A 130 8.48 22.78 -8.81
N SER A 131 9.55 22.24 -8.22
CA SER A 131 9.66 20.82 -7.87
C SER A 131 10.00 20.65 -6.40
N VAL A 132 9.59 19.54 -5.82
CA VAL A 132 9.93 19.10 -4.46
C VAL A 132 10.40 17.66 -4.50
N THR A 133 11.42 17.35 -3.70
CA THR A 133 11.87 15.98 -3.46
C THR A 133 11.17 15.45 -2.22
N LEU A 134 10.40 14.40 -2.38
CA LEU A 134 9.66 13.74 -1.30
C LEU A 134 10.30 12.40 -0.99
N LYS A 135 10.45 12.13 0.30
CA LYS A 135 11.03 10.92 0.81
C LYS A 135 9.94 9.94 1.18
N VAL A 136 10.00 8.77 0.56
CA VAL A 136 9.03 7.68 0.72
C VAL A 136 9.75 6.47 1.31
N ARG A 137 9.10 5.79 2.24
CA ARG A 137 9.53 4.51 2.77
C ARG A 137 8.42 3.49 2.54
N PHE A 138 8.83 2.27 2.23
CA PHE A 138 7.95 1.12 2.14
C PHE A 138 8.12 0.28 3.39
N GLU A 139 7.07 -0.43 3.78
CA GLU A 139 7.19 -1.44 4.83
C GLU A 139 7.56 -2.78 4.19
N ASP A 140 8.47 -3.53 4.82
CA ASP A 140 9.12 -4.67 4.16
C ASP A 140 8.24 -5.93 4.02
N ASP A 141 6.96 -5.86 4.42
CA ASP A 141 6.13 -7.05 4.63
C ASP A 141 5.04 -7.28 3.57
N GLU A 142 4.85 -6.39 2.58
CA GLU A 142 3.72 -6.48 1.65
C GLU A 142 4.10 -6.71 0.18
N ARG A 143 3.49 -7.72 -0.45
CA ARG A 143 3.58 -7.98 -1.90
C ARG A 143 2.63 -7.03 -2.65
N GLY A 144 3.19 -5.95 -3.18
CA GLY A 144 2.44 -4.96 -3.95
C GLY A 144 1.95 -3.83 -3.06
N GLU A 145 2.69 -2.73 -3.04
CA GLU A 145 2.47 -1.59 -2.16
C GLU A 145 2.54 -0.28 -2.96
N ARG A 146 1.67 0.67 -2.65
CA ARG A 146 1.70 2.05 -3.18
C ARG A 146 1.68 3.03 -2.03
N ILE A 147 2.55 4.04 -2.13
CA ILE A 147 2.52 5.20 -1.24
C ILE A 147 1.98 6.39 -2.01
N LEU A 148 1.02 7.09 -1.41
CA LEU A 148 0.31 8.20 -2.01
C LEU A 148 0.50 9.47 -1.18
N GLY A 149 0.72 10.60 -1.83
CA GLY A 149 0.77 11.92 -1.19
C GLY A 149 -0.51 12.69 -1.44
N ALA A 150 -1.03 13.36 -0.42
CA ALA A 150 -2.17 14.27 -0.56
C ALA A 150 -1.72 15.69 -0.94
N PHE A 151 -2.30 16.22 -2.00
CA PHE A 151 -2.10 17.59 -2.46
C PHE A 151 -3.44 18.30 -2.56
N ARG A 152 -3.44 19.57 -2.17
CA ARG A 152 -4.59 20.49 -2.26
C ARG A 152 -4.24 21.69 -3.14
N GLU A 153 -5.17 22.19 -3.93
CA GLU A 153 -4.99 23.47 -4.63
C GLU A 153 -5.26 24.64 -3.67
N ALA A 154 -4.29 25.56 -3.57
CA ALA A 154 -4.37 26.72 -2.69
C ALA A 154 -5.63 27.56 -2.97
N GLY A 155 -6.34 27.94 -1.91
CA GLY A 155 -7.55 28.77 -2.02
C GLY A 155 -8.79 28.07 -2.57
N THR A 156 -8.75 26.74 -2.71
CA THR A 156 -9.89 25.95 -3.21
C THR A 156 -10.21 24.78 -2.28
N ASN A 157 -11.36 24.14 -2.50
CA ASN A 157 -11.73 22.88 -1.87
C ASN A 157 -11.32 21.66 -2.72
N ARG A 158 -10.23 21.78 -3.50
CA ARG A 158 -9.76 20.70 -4.39
C ARG A 158 -8.60 19.95 -3.78
N GLU A 159 -8.75 18.63 -3.63
CA GLU A 159 -7.74 17.76 -3.05
C GLU A 159 -7.65 16.45 -3.82
N GLY A 160 -6.49 15.80 -3.77
CA GLY A 160 -6.27 14.55 -4.46
C GLY A 160 -5.02 13.81 -4.03
N LEU A 161 -5.08 12.49 -4.18
CA LEU A 161 -3.97 11.58 -3.90
C LEU A 161 -3.17 11.30 -5.16
N ILE A 162 -1.85 11.39 -5.03
CA ILE A 162 -0.91 11.12 -6.11
C ILE A 162 -0.04 9.94 -5.70
N VAL A 163 0.03 8.89 -6.53
CA VAL A 163 0.87 7.72 -6.28
C VAL A 163 2.34 8.09 -6.42
N LEU A 164 3.01 8.34 -5.29
CA LEU A 164 4.41 8.75 -5.22
C LEU A 164 5.34 7.61 -5.62
N ALA A 165 5.14 6.41 -5.09
CA ALA A 165 5.96 5.24 -5.40
C ALA A 165 5.14 3.95 -5.34
N THR A 166 5.62 2.91 -6.04
CA THR A 166 5.04 1.55 -6.02
C THR A 166 6.18 0.54 -5.81
N LYS A 167 5.99 -0.47 -4.95
CA LYS A 167 6.90 -1.60 -4.71
C LYS A 167 6.19 -2.92 -4.95
N GLY A 168 6.91 -3.96 -5.35
CA GLY A 168 6.40 -5.35 -5.34
C GLY A 168 5.45 -5.73 -6.46
N LEU A 169 5.17 -4.84 -7.41
CA LEU A 169 4.51 -5.16 -8.68
C LEU A 169 5.48 -4.84 -9.80
N ILE A 170 6.20 -5.86 -10.25
CA ILE A 170 6.93 -5.81 -11.52
C ILE A 170 5.86 -5.98 -12.61
N TRP A 171 5.74 -4.98 -13.48
CA TRP A 171 4.87 -5.02 -14.66
C TRP A 171 5.54 -5.80 -15.78
#